data_AF-A0A6J1RBM3-F1
#
_entry.id   AF-A0A6J1RBM3-F1
#
_cell.length_a   1.000
_cell.length_b   1.000
_cell.length_c   1.000
_cell.angle_alpha   90.00
_cell.angle_beta   90.00
_cell.angle_gamma   90.00
#
_symmetry.space_group_name_H-M   'P 1'
#
loop_
_entity.id
_entity.type
_entity.pdbx_description
1 polymer ?
#
loop_
_entity_poly.entity_id
_entity_poly.type
_entity_poly.pdbx_seq_one_letter_code
_entity_poly.pdbx_strand_id
1 'polypeptide(L)'
;MICLETQHFKLNRLLLLAIGLWPHEKSKLAQIQFIVLFGILTTFIAFQFATFITSNCTTDLIIKVLSSAFFFTCLAIKYNSFWINADTMRFSLEQLQHACNELTNRNEIAIIEKYSRIGKFQTTAIATLKLVKETLARTI
;
A
#
# COMPACT_ATOMS: atom_id res chain seq x y z
N MET A 1 -7.18 14.42 24.93
CA MET A 1 -6.93 14.51 23.48
C MET A 1 -6.55 13.12 22.98
N ILE A 2 -7.47 12.40 22.33
CA ILE A 2 -7.19 11.05 21.83
C ILE A 2 -6.49 11.22 20.48
N CYS A 3 -5.16 11.27 20.49
CA CYS A 3 -4.38 11.35 19.26
C CYS A 3 -4.32 9.98 18.57
N LEU A 4 -5.41 9.58 17.92
CA LEU A 4 -5.51 8.32 17.19
C LEU A 4 -4.49 8.20 16.07
N GLU A 5 -4.15 9.33 15.45
CA GLU A 5 -3.18 9.42 14.37
C GLU A 5 -1.81 8.87 14.78
N THR A 6 -1.38 9.18 16.02
CA THR A 6 -0.05 8.77 16.49
C THR A 6 -0.02 7.40 17.11
N GLN A 7 -1.05 6.89 17.79
CA GLN A 7 -0.97 5.57 18.45
C GLN A 7 -1.55 4.43 17.61
N HIS A 8 -2.48 4.73 16.70
CA HIS A 8 -3.27 3.69 16.05
C HIS A 8 -2.93 3.43 14.59
N PHE A 9 -2.49 4.45 13.88
CA PHE A 9 -2.04 4.33 12.49
C PHE A 9 -0.53 4.16 12.34
N LYS A 10 0.26 3.97 13.42
CA LYS A 10 1.73 3.85 13.35
C LYS A 10 2.21 2.84 12.31
N LEU A 11 1.59 1.66 12.26
CA LEU A 11 1.98 0.60 11.33
C LEU A 11 1.59 0.94 9.88
N ASN A 12 0.36 1.41 9.66
CA ASN A 12 -0.08 1.86 8.34
C ASN A 12 0.78 3.02 7.83
N ARG A 13 1.11 3.96 8.73
CA ARG A 13 2.03 5.07 8.48
C ARG A 13 3.43 4.60 8.12
N LEU A 14 4.00 3.67 8.87
CA LEU A 14 5.31 3.10 8.58
C LEU A 14 5.33 2.39 7.22
N LEU A 15 4.29 1.60 6.92
CA LEU A 15 4.16 0.90 5.64
C LEU A 15 4.04 1.88 4.47
N LEU A 16 3.20 2.91 4.60
CA LEU A 16 3.03 3.93 3.59
C LEU A 16 4.30 4.79 3.42
N LEU A 17 5.01 5.10 4.51
CA LEU A 17 6.32 5.78 4.47
C LEU A 17 7.38 4.92 3.78
N ALA A 18 7.44 3.62 4.08
CA ALA A 18 8.40 2.71 3.45
C ALA A 18 8.19 2.60 1.93
N ILE A 19 6.94 2.74 1.49
CA ILE A 19 6.54 2.70 0.07
C ILE A 19 6.63 4.10 -0.58
N GLY A 20 6.90 5.17 0.18
CA GLY A 20 6.95 6.54 -0.34
C GLY A 20 5.58 7.15 -0.65
N LEU A 21 4.49 6.52 -0.18
CA LEU A 21 3.10 6.93 -0.44
C LEU A 21 2.50 7.75 0.71
N TRP A 22 3.25 8.10 1.75
CA TRP A 22 2.69 8.80 2.90
C TRP A 22 2.13 10.20 2.52
N PRO A 23 0.84 10.48 2.76
CA PRO A 23 0.16 11.65 2.20
C PRO A 23 0.52 12.99 2.88
N HIS A 24 1.02 12.96 4.12
CA HIS A 24 1.32 14.18 4.88
C HIS A 24 2.70 14.78 4.56
N GLU A 25 3.64 13.99 4.06
CA GLU A 25 5.03 14.43 3.83
C GLU A 25 5.45 14.12 2.39
N LYS A 26 5.11 15.03 1.46
CA LYS A 26 5.67 15.02 0.09
C LYS A 26 7.13 15.48 0.11
N SER A 27 7.97 14.77 0.85
CA SER A 27 9.41 15.02 0.88
C SER A 27 10.03 14.69 -0.49
N LYS A 28 11.16 15.34 -0.81
CA LYS A 28 11.93 15.01 -2.03
C LYS A 28 12.31 13.52 -2.07
N LEU A 29 12.58 12.90 -0.91
CA LEU A 29 12.85 11.47 -0.79
C LEU A 29 11.66 10.61 -1.21
N ALA A 30 10.44 10.94 -0.76
CA ALA A 30 9.24 10.20 -1.13
C ALA A 30 8.96 10.28 -2.64
N GLN A 31 9.22 11.43 -3.27
CA GLN A 31 9.13 11.57 -4.73
C GLN A 31 10.14 10.69 -5.46
N ILE A 32 11.40 10.65 -4.99
CA ILE A 32 12.44 9.78 -5.57
C ILE A 32 12.05 8.30 -5.39
N GLN A 33 11.59 7.91 -4.21
CA GLN A 33 11.09 6.55 -3.95
C GLN A 33 9.94 6.18 -4.90
N PHE A 34 8.99 7.10 -5.09
CA PHE A 34 7.88 6.91 -6.02
C PHE A 34 8.38 6.67 -7.45
N ILE A 35 9.26 7.53 -7.95
CA ILE A 35 9.82 7.43 -9.31
C ILE A 35 10.58 6.12 -9.49
N VAL A 36 11.43 5.74 -8.53
CA VAL A 36 12.22 4.50 -8.59
C VAL A 36 11.31 3.27 -8.57
N LEU A 37 10.37 3.18 -7.62
CA LEU A 37 9.46 2.04 -7.52
C LEU A 37 8.54 1.93 -8.74
N PHE A 38 8.04 3.05 -9.24
CA PHE A 38 7.22 3.08 -10.45
C PHE A 38 8.03 2.69 -11.70
N GLY A 39 9.29 3.13 -11.80
CA GLY A 39 10.21 2.72 -12.85
C GLY A 39 10.50 1.22 -12.84
N ILE A 40 10.73 0.62 -11.66
CA ILE A 40 10.91 -0.83 -11.52
C ILE A 40 9.64 -1.58 -11.96
N LEU A 41 8.46 -1.09 -11.57
CA LEU A 41 7.19 -1.72 -11.93
C LEU A 41 6.91 -1.65 -13.44
N THR A 42 7.17 -0.50 -14.07
CA THR A 42 6.97 -0.33 -15.52
C THR A 42 7.96 -1.13 -16.34
N THR A 43 9.24 -1.18 -15.94
CA THR A 43 10.27 -2.02 -16.59
C THR A 43 9.95 -3.50 -16.47
N PHE A 44 9.44 -3.96 -15.31
CA PHE A 44 8.98 -5.33 -15.13
C PHE A 44 7.82 -5.69 -16.09
N ILE A 45 6.83 -4.80 -16.22
CA ILE A 45 5.72 -4.99 -17.16
C ILE A 45 6.25 -5.02 -18.61
N ALA A 46 7.17 -4.13 -18.97
CA ALA A 46 7.78 -4.11 -20.31
C ALA A 46 8.54 -5.40 -20.61
N PHE A 47 9.28 -5.95 -19.64
CA PHE A 47 10.02 -7.20 -19.81
C PHE A 47 9.10 -8.42 -20.01
N GLN A 48 7.96 -8.46 -19.31
CA GLN A 48 6.93 -9.47 -19.53
C GLN A 48 6.45 -9.45 -20.99
N PHE A 49 6.20 -8.26 -21.56
CA PHE A 49 5.82 -8.13 -22.96
C PHE A 49 6.96 -8.42 -23.94
N ALA A 50 8.22 -8.10 -23.61
CA ALA A 50 9.38 -8.42 -24.45
C ALA A 50 9.56 -9.93 -24.66
N THR A 51 9.08 -10.75 -23.72
CA THR A 51 9.07 -12.22 -23.84
C THR A 51 8.28 -12.69 -25.07
N PHE A 52 7.24 -11.96 -25.49
CA PHE A 52 6.48 -12.27 -26.72
C PHE A 52 7.31 -12.11 -28.00
N ILE A 53 8.31 -11.23 -28.01
CA ILE A 53 9.15 -11.00 -29.18
C ILE A 53 10.21 -12.09 -29.32
N THR A 54 10.68 -12.65 -28.20
CA THR A 54 11.85 -13.55 -28.17
C THR A 54 11.45 -15.04 -28.19
N SER A 55 10.24 -15.38 -27.75
CA SER A 55 9.76 -16.76 -27.64
C SER A 55 8.81 -17.14 -28.77
N ASN A 56 8.78 -18.42 -29.14
CA ASN A 56 7.69 -18.97 -29.94
C ASN A 56 6.37 -18.79 -29.18
N CYS A 57 5.39 -18.13 -29.81
CA CYS A 57 4.11 -17.81 -29.21
C CYS A 57 3.21 -19.04 -29.06
N THR A 58 3.30 -19.72 -27.92
CA THR A 58 2.33 -20.75 -27.51
C THR A 58 1.15 -20.12 -26.78
N THR A 59 -0.05 -20.66 -26.95
CA THR A 59 -1.28 -20.19 -26.26
C THR A 59 -1.14 -20.18 -24.74
N ASP A 60 -0.48 -21.19 -24.16
CA ASP A 60 -0.19 -21.26 -22.72
C ASP A 60 0.70 -20.10 -22.23
N LEU A 61 1.78 -19.81 -22.97
CA LEU A 61 2.67 -18.69 -22.68
C LEU A 61 1.92 -17.35 -22.75
N ILE A 62 1.05 -17.19 -23.74
CA ILE A 62 0.23 -15.98 -23.91
C ILE A 62 -0.67 -15.77 -22.70
N ILE A 63 -1.40 -16.79 -22.27
CA ILE A 63 -2.30 -16.68 -21.12
C ILE A 63 -1.52 -16.34 -19.85
N LYS A 64 -0.38 -17.00 -19.62
CA LYS A 64 0.44 -16.79 -18.42
C LYS A 64 1.04 -15.38 -18.36
N VAL A 65 1.65 -14.92 -19.46
CA VAL A 65 2.25 -13.59 -19.55
C VAL A 65 1.18 -12.51 -19.44
N LEU A 66 0.05 -12.66 -20.13
CA LEU A 66 -1.03 -11.68 -20.09
C LEU A 66 -1.68 -11.59 -18.70
N SER A 67 -1.93 -12.74 -18.05
CA SER A 67 -2.45 -12.78 -16.69
C SER A 67 -1.50 -12.09 -15.71
N SER A 68 -0.20 -12.38 -15.82
CA SER A 68 0.82 -11.74 -14.99
C SER A 68 0.88 -10.22 -15.25
N ALA A 69 1.00 -9.80 -16.51
CA ALA A 69 1.06 -8.40 -16.90
C ALA A 69 -0.18 -7.62 -16.45
N PHE A 70 -1.38 -8.21 -16.56
CA PHE A 70 -2.62 -7.60 -16.10
C PHE A 70 -2.59 -7.37 -14.58
N PHE A 71 -2.12 -8.34 -13.81
CA PHE A 71 -1.97 -8.20 -12.36
C PHE A 71 -1.02 -7.04 -11.99
N PHE A 72 0.15 -6.97 -12.60
CA PHE A 72 1.11 -5.88 -12.34
C PHE A 72 0.60 -4.51 -12.83
N THR A 73 -0.16 -4.48 -13.92
CA THR A 73 -0.82 -3.25 -14.40
C THR A 73 -1.86 -2.76 -13.41
N CYS A 74 -2.67 -3.67 -12.83
CA CYS A 74 -3.61 -3.31 -11.76
C CYS A 74 -2.89 -2.70 -10.55
N LEU A 75 -1.75 -3.28 -10.15
CA LEU A 75 -0.92 -2.71 -9.09
C LEU A 75 -0.42 -1.30 -9.45
N ALA A 76 0.05 -1.10 -10.68
CA ALA A 76 0.51 0.20 -11.14
C ALA A 76 -0.62 1.25 -11.11
N ILE A 77 -1.82 0.89 -11.56
CA ILE A 77 -2.99 1.79 -11.52
C ILE A 77 -3.34 2.17 -10.08
N LYS A 78 -3.36 1.19 -9.16
CA LYS A 78 -3.64 1.46 -7.73
C LYS A 78 -2.58 2.36 -7.11
N TYR A 79 -1.31 2.09 -7.41
CA TYR A 79 -0.18 2.87 -6.91
C TYR A 79 -0.25 4.34 -7.38
N ASN A 80 -0.52 4.56 -8.67
CA ASN A 80 -0.70 5.90 -9.25
C ASN A 80 -1.94 6.60 -8.69
N SER A 81 -3.06 5.89 -8.57
CA SER A 81 -4.29 6.44 -8.01
C SER A 81 -4.08 6.93 -6.57
N PHE A 82 -3.34 6.18 -5.76
CA PHE A 82 -3.00 6.60 -4.40
C PHE A 82 -2.12 7.86 -4.40
N TRP A 83 -1.13 7.92 -5.28
CA TRP A 83 -0.24 9.08 -5.40
C TRP A 83 -0.98 10.35 -5.84
N ILE A 84 -1.82 10.25 -6.87
CA ILE A 84 -2.62 11.39 -7.39
C ILE A 84 -3.62 11.86 -6.33
N ASN A 85 -4.28 10.92 -5.64
CA ASN A 85 -5.26 11.23 -4.60
C ASN A 85 -4.63 11.42 -3.21
N ALA A 86 -3.32 11.62 -3.12
CA ALA A 86 -2.63 11.76 -1.83
C ALA A 86 -3.18 12.95 -1.02
N ASP A 87 -3.55 14.05 -1.68
CA ASP A 87 -4.12 15.23 -1.02
C ASP A 87 -5.53 14.94 -0.48
N THR A 88 -6.35 14.19 -1.22
CA THR A 88 -7.67 13.72 -0.75
C THR A 88 -7.55 12.78 0.45
N MET A 89 -6.56 11.89 0.44
CA MET A 89 -6.26 11.01 1.57
C MET A 89 -5.80 11.80 2.80
N ARG A 90 -4.94 12.80 2.59
CA ARG A 90 -4.50 13.71 3.66
C ARG A 90 -5.69 14.40 4.31
N PHE A 91 -6.55 15.01 3.52
CA PHE A 91 -7.75 15.70 4.01
C PHE A 91 -8.68 14.77 4.80
N SER A 92 -8.84 13.53 4.33
CA SER A 92 -9.66 12.53 5.03
C SER A 92 -9.08 12.15 6.40
N LEU A 93 -7.75 12.06 6.50
CA LEU A 93 -7.05 11.80 7.77
C LEU A 93 -7.18 12.97 8.75
N GLU A 94 -7.04 14.21 8.26
CA GLU A 94 -7.21 15.43 9.05
C GLU A 94 -8.64 15.54 9.60
N GLN A 95 -9.66 15.28 8.78
CA GLN A 95 -11.05 15.23 9.24
C GLN A 95 -11.29 14.16 10.29
N LEU A 96 -10.75 12.95 10.08
CA LEU A 96 -10.88 11.87 11.06
C LEU A 96 -10.28 12.28 12.41
N GLN A 97 -9.11 12.90 12.39
CA GLN A 97 -8.46 13.39 13.60
C GLN A 97 -9.28 14.49 14.29
N HIS A 98 -9.82 15.43 13.53
CA HIS A 98 -10.69 16.48 14.07
C HIS A 98 -11.93 15.89 14.76
N ALA A 99 -12.65 15.00 14.07
CA ALA A 99 -13.81 14.31 14.65
C ALA A 99 -13.45 13.58 15.94
N CYS A 100 -12.29 12.90 15.96
CA CYS A 100 -11.81 12.17 17.14
C CYS A 100 -11.36 13.08 18.30
N ASN A 101 -11.02 14.33 18.04
CA ASN A 101 -10.72 15.31 19.08
C ASN A 101 -12.00 15.90 19.72
N GLU A 102 -13.09 15.98 18.96
CA GLU A 102 -14.39 16.50 19.43
C GLU A 102 -15.19 15.44 20.22
N LEU A 103 -14.87 14.17 20.02
CA LEU A 103 -15.44 13.03 20.70
C LEU A 103 -15.21 13.08 22.22
N THR A 104 -16.30 13.32 22.96
CA THR A 104 -16.32 13.35 24.44
C THR A 104 -17.11 12.18 25.05
N ASN A 105 -17.95 11.51 24.27
CA ASN A 105 -18.76 10.40 24.73
C ASN A 105 -17.94 9.12 24.89
N ARG A 106 -17.95 8.54 26.10
CA ARG A 106 -17.21 7.31 26.42
C ARG A 106 -17.61 6.10 25.56
N ASN A 107 -18.89 6.01 25.18
CA ASN A 107 -19.37 4.89 24.34
C ASN A 107 -18.82 4.99 22.92
N GLU A 108 -18.77 6.19 22.35
CA GLU A 108 -18.24 6.42 20.99
C GLU A 108 -16.72 6.19 20.96
N ILE A 109 -16.02 6.63 22.01
CA ILE A 109 -14.59 6.34 22.21
C ILE A 109 -14.33 4.82 22.26
N ALA A 110 -15.14 4.07 23.01
CA ALA A 110 -15.00 2.62 23.11
C ALA A 110 -15.22 1.90 21.76
N ILE A 111 -16.15 2.39 20.94
CA ILE A 111 -16.38 1.86 19.58
C ILE A 111 -15.14 2.08 18.71
N ILE A 112 -14.59 3.30 18.70
CA ILE A 112 -13.40 3.64 17.92
C ILE A 112 -12.20 2.80 18.37
N GLU A 113 -12.00 2.63 19.67
CA GLU A 113 -10.92 1.82 20.20
C GLU A 113 -11.04 0.35 19.77
N LYS A 114 -12.26 -0.21 19.80
CA LYS A 114 -12.54 -1.58 19.34
C LYS A 114 -12.16 -1.77 17.87
N TYR A 115 -12.66 -0.92 16.97
CA TYR A 115 -12.34 -1.00 15.54
C TYR A 115 -10.87 -0.75 15.28
N SER A 116 -10.25 0.14 16.04
CA SER A 116 -8.83 0.40 15.93
C SER A 116 -7.97 -0.80 16.28
N ARG A 117 -8.34 -1.56 17.32
CA ARG A 117 -7.64 -2.80 17.70
C ARG A 117 -7.74 -3.85 16.59
N ILE A 118 -8.91 -3.97 15.97
CA ILE A 118 -9.14 -4.87 14.82
C ILE A 118 -8.25 -4.45 13.66
N GLY A 119 -8.23 -3.15 13.31
CA GLY A 119 -7.39 -2.62 12.24
C GLY A 119 -5.90 -2.89 12.48
N LYS A 120 -5.41 -2.66 13.71
CA LYS A 120 -4.02 -2.99 14.08
C LYS A 120 -3.70 -4.47 13.90
N PHE A 121 -4.58 -5.35 14.35
CA PHE A 121 -4.39 -6.79 14.22
C PHE A 121 -4.33 -7.20 12.74
N GLN A 122 -5.24 -6.67 11.92
CA GLN A 122 -5.26 -6.93 10.48
C GLN A 122 -3.97 -6.44 9.79
N THR A 123 -3.55 -5.20 10.03
CA THR A 123 -2.29 -4.68 9.46
C THR A 123 -1.09 -5.51 9.90
N THR A 124 -1.04 -5.90 11.19
CA THR A 124 0.05 -6.72 11.72
C THR A 124 0.07 -8.09 11.07
N ALA A 125 -1.08 -8.75 10.94
CA ALA A 125 -1.21 -10.04 10.27
C ALA A 125 -0.78 -9.96 8.79
N ILE A 126 -1.15 -8.90 8.08
CA ILE A 126 -0.72 -8.70 6.68
C ILE A 126 0.80 -8.49 6.60
N ALA A 127 1.37 -7.69 7.50
CA ALA A 127 2.81 -7.42 7.53
C ALA A 127 3.62 -8.69 7.88
N THR A 128 3.18 -9.47 8.88
CA THR A 128 3.85 -10.71 9.27
C THR A 128 3.67 -11.82 8.23
N LEU A 129 2.51 -11.92 7.58
CA LEU A 129 2.29 -12.93 6.53
C LEU A 129 3.18 -12.71 5.30
N LYS A 130 3.51 -11.46 4.98
CA LYS A 130 4.55 -11.16 3.98
C LYS A 130 5.92 -11.65 4.42
N LEU A 131 6.33 -11.36 5.67
CA LEU A 131 7.62 -11.79 6.21
C LEU A 131 7.74 -13.32 6.33
N VAL A 132 6.69 -14.01 6.78
CA VAL A 132 6.65 -15.48 6.92
C VAL A 132 6.72 -16.16 5.55
N LYS A 133 6.03 -15.64 4.52
CA LYS A 133 6.21 -16.14 3.15
C LYS A 133 7.65 -16.00 2.67
N GLU A 134 8.30 -14.89 3.01
CA GLU A 134 9.68 -14.60 2.60
C GLU A 134 10.72 -15.46 3.32
N THR A 135 10.50 -15.83 4.59
CA THR A 135 11.34 -16.80 5.30
C THR A 135 11.11 -18.24 4.84
N LEU A 136 9.87 -18.64 4.56
CA LEU A 136 9.59 -19.98 4.03
C LEU A 136 10.23 -20.18 2.65
N ALA A 137 10.17 -19.18 1.78
CA ALA A 137 10.78 -19.23 0.44
C ALA A 137 12.32 -19.24 0.45
N ARG A 138 12.96 -18.92 1.58
CA ARG A 138 14.41 -19.04 1.77
C ARG A 138 14.85 -20.37 2.38
N THR A 139 13.92 -21.15 2.90
CA THR A 139 14.20 -22.40 3.64
C THR A 139 13.89 -23.66 2.81
N ILE A 140 13.22 -23.49 1.66
CA ILE A 140 12.96 -24.52 0.64
C ILE A 140 13.91 -24.28 -0.53
#